data_AF-A0A060WEA5-F1
#
_entry.id   AF-A0A060WEA5-F1
#
_cell.length_a   1.000
_cell.length_b   1.000
_cell.length_c   1.000
_cell.angle_alpha   90.00
_cell.angle_beta   90.00
_cell.angle_gamma   90.00
#
_symmetry.space_group_name_H-M   'P 1'
#
loop_
_entity.id
_entity.type
_entity.pdbx_description
1 polymer ?
#
loop_
_entity_poly.entity_id
_entity_poly.type
_entity_poly.pdbx_seq_one_letter_code
_entity_poly.pdbx_strand_id
1 'polypeptide(L)'
;MVLGGSATSTHGIAHDDAHYANQLRRLDTYSQAGVAERLRSYTKVLFVREPFERLVSAFRDKFESPNSYYHPVFGRPIISRYRANASLSALRTGAGVTFREFVQYLLDVRRPVGMDIHWTPVSQLCSPCLLHYDFIGKFESLKEEANFLLRSIGAPSNLTFPDFKDRNPKAERTSYTITQRYFEQLNTTERQRAYDFYYMDYLMFKYPKPYKDLY
;
A
#
# COMPACT_ATOMS: atom_id res chain seq x y z
N MET A 1 18.32 4.61 18.98
CA MET A 1 17.06 5.39 19.00
C MET A 1 16.41 5.32 17.63
N VAL A 2 15.09 5.46 17.55
CA VAL A 2 14.29 5.45 16.31
C VAL A 2 13.50 6.76 16.17
N LEU A 3 12.88 6.99 15.01
CA LEU A 3 12.14 8.23 14.67
C LEU A 3 12.94 9.53 14.89
N GLY A 4 14.22 9.55 14.47
CA GLY A 4 15.06 10.74 14.63
C GLY A 4 15.54 11.00 16.07
N GLY A 5 15.38 10.03 16.97
CA GLY A 5 15.78 10.17 18.37
C GLY A 5 14.62 10.21 19.35
N SER A 6 13.38 10.33 18.87
CA SER A 6 12.19 10.48 19.72
C SER A 6 11.79 9.23 20.51
N ALA A 7 12.29 8.05 20.13
CA ALA A 7 12.02 6.81 20.85
C ALA A 7 13.25 5.92 20.98
N THR A 8 13.35 5.17 22.08
CA THR A 8 14.45 4.23 22.35
C THR A 8 14.17 2.82 21.81
N SER A 9 12.90 2.52 21.49
CA SER A 9 12.43 1.22 21.00
C SER A 9 11.42 1.42 19.87
N THR A 10 11.26 0.42 19.01
CA THR A 10 10.18 0.34 18.02
C THR A 10 8.84 -0.07 18.65
N HIS A 11 8.86 -0.63 19.86
CA HIS A 11 7.65 -1.01 20.60
C HIS A 11 6.96 0.21 21.21
N GLY A 12 5.62 0.22 21.17
CA GLY A 12 4.80 1.24 21.82
C GLY A 12 4.69 2.56 21.07
N ILE A 13 5.22 2.66 19.85
CA ILE A 13 5.01 3.80 18.96
C ILE A 13 3.59 3.72 18.40
N ALA A 14 2.78 4.77 18.60
CA ALA A 14 1.44 4.83 18.05
C ALA A 14 1.48 4.98 16.52
N HIS A 15 0.42 4.52 15.84
CA HIS A 15 0.29 4.62 14.39
C HIS A 15 0.51 6.06 13.90
N ASP A 16 -0.16 7.03 14.52
CA ASP A 16 -0.07 8.43 14.11
C ASP A 16 1.31 9.05 14.39
N ASP A 17 2.01 8.58 15.42
CA ASP A 17 3.39 9.01 15.71
C ASP A 17 4.36 8.50 14.65
N ALA A 18 4.20 7.24 14.23
CA ALA A 18 5.01 6.66 13.17
C ALA A 18 4.79 7.36 11.82
N HIS A 19 3.56 7.81 11.53
CA HIS A 19 3.19 8.34 10.22
C HIS A 19 3.24 9.87 10.09
N TYR A 20 2.87 10.62 11.13
CA TYR A 20 2.65 12.07 11.03
C TYR A 20 3.46 12.87 12.04
N ALA A 21 3.56 12.41 13.29
CA ALA A 21 4.30 13.10 14.34
C ALA A 21 5.76 12.60 14.49
N ASN A 22 6.32 12.04 13.42
CA ASN A 22 7.72 11.66 13.39
C ASN A 22 8.61 12.89 13.11
N GLN A 23 9.82 12.92 13.69
CA GLN A 23 10.79 14.00 13.46
C GLN A 23 11.57 13.83 12.14
N LEU A 24 11.07 13.01 11.21
CA LEU A 24 11.76 12.73 9.95
C LEU A 24 11.47 13.83 8.94
N ARG A 25 12.53 14.34 8.29
CA ARG A 25 12.40 15.35 7.24
C ARG A 25 12.06 14.70 5.91
N ARG A 26 11.01 15.19 5.25
CA ARG A 26 10.64 14.77 3.90
C ARG A 26 11.55 15.43 2.86
N LEU A 27 11.80 14.74 1.75
CA LEU A 27 12.68 15.22 0.69
C LEU A 27 12.22 16.56 0.10
N ASP A 28 10.92 16.78 -0.01
CA ASP A 28 10.28 18.00 -0.53
C ASP A 28 10.43 19.23 0.39
N THR A 29 10.97 19.06 1.60
CA THR A 29 11.25 20.17 2.52
C THR A 29 12.64 20.80 2.32
N TYR A 30 13.49 20.21 1.46
CA TYR A 30 14.83 20.71 1.18
C TYR A 30 14.87 21.64 -0.04
N SER A 31 15.90 22.50 -0.11
CA SER A 31 16.20 23.26 -1.33
C SER A 31 16.56 22.33 -2.48
N GLN A 32 16.50 22.82 -3.73
CA GLN A 32 16.86 22.02 -4.91
C GLN A 32 18.27 21.41 -4.80
N ALA A 33 19.26 22.17 -4.32
CA ALA A 33 20.60 21.67 -4.06
C ALA A 33 20.61 20.58 -2.99
N GLY A 34 19.83 20.76 -1.91
CA GLY A 34 19.71 19.76 -0.83
C GLY A 34 19.01 18.48 -1.28
N VAL A 35 18.03 18.57 -2.19
CA VAL A 35 17.39 17.41 -2.83
C VAL A 35 18.42 16.67 -3.69
N ALA A 36 19.13 17.38 -4.57
CA ALA A 36 20.13 16.79 -5.45
C ALA A 36 21.26 16.08 -4.69
N GLU A 37 21.74 16.71 -3.61
CA GLU A 37 22.74 16.11 -2.73
C GLU A 37 22.25 14.77 -2.16
N ARG A 38 21.06 14.73 -1.58
CA ARG A 38 20.49 13.52 -0.96
C ARG A 38 20.22 12.43 -1.98
N LEU A 39 19.66 12.77 -3.14
CA LEU A 39 19.45 11.81 -4.23
C LEU A 39 20.77 11.16 -4.67
N ARG A 40 21.87 11.94 -4.65
CA ARG A 40 23.21 11.46 -5.00
C ARG A 40 23.88 10.64 -3.90
N SER A 41 23.74 11.00 -2.62
CA SER A 41 24.57 10.43 -1.54
C SER A 41 23.85 9.49 -0.57
N TYR A 42 22.52 9.53 -0.47
CA TYR A 42 21.80 8.71 0.49
C TYR A 42 21.44 7.34 -0.09
N THR A 43 21.39 6.32 0.77
CA THR A 43 20.79 5.02 0.44
C THR A 43 19.29 5.20 0.19
N LYS A 44 18.84 4.89 -1.02
CA LYS A 44 17.45 4.96 -1.46
C LYS A 44 16.84 3.57 -1.41
N VAL A 45 15.75 3.45 -0.67
CA VAL A 45 15.13 2.17 -0.34
C VAL A 45 13.68 2.17 -0.84
N LEU A 46 13.28 1.08 -1.47
CA LEU A 46 11.89 0.81 -1.84
C LEU A 46 11.48 -0.55 -1.28
N PHE A 47 10.29 -0.64 -0.71
CA PHE A 47 9.66 -1.94 -0.43
C PHE A 47 8.45 -2.09 -1.33
N VAL A 48 8.38 -3.20 -2.06
CA VAL A 48 7.27 -3.53 -2.95
C VAL A 48 6.54 -4.77 -2.46
N ARG A 49 5.28 -4.87 -2.85
CA ARG A 49 4.41 -5.99 -2.52
C ARG A 49 3.76 -6.50 -3.80
N GLU A 50 3.45 -7.79 -3.83
CA GLU A 50 2.67 -8.42 -4.88
C GLU A 50 1.43 -7.53 -5.18
N PRO A 51 1.22 -7.08 -6.42
CA PRO A 51 0.27 -6.00 -6.71
C PRO A 51 -1.16 -6.28 -6.25
N PHE A 52 -1.64 -7.51 -6.39
CA PHE A 52 -2.99 -7.90 -5.99
C PHE A 52 -3.11 -8.08 -4.48
N GLU A 53 -2.09 -8.62 -3.80
CA GLU A 53 -2.04 -8.65 -2.35
C GLU A 53 -2.04 -7.24 -1.76
N ARG A 54 -1.33 -6.29 -2.39
CA ARG A 54 -1.34 -4.88 -2.00
C ARG A 54 -2.73 -4.27 -2.16
N LEU A 55 -3.39 -4.52 -3.30
CA LEU A 55 -4.76 -4.05 -3.55
C LEU A 55 -5.75 -4.59 -2.49
N VAL A 56 -5.69 -5.90 -2.22
CA VAL A 56 -6.54 -6.54 -1.22
C VAL A 56 -6.20 -6.04 0.19
N SER A 57 -4.93 -5.83 0.51
CA SER A 57 -4.53 -5.23 1.79
C SER A 57 -5.09 -3.81 1.95
N ALA A 58 -5.10 -3.00 0.90
CA ALA A 58 -5.69 -1.67 0.93
C ALA A 58 -7.20 -1.73 1.14
N PHE A 59 -7.92 -2.56 0.37
CA PHE A 59 -9.36 -2.78 0.58
C PHE A 59 -9.64 -3.22 2.02
N ARG A 60 -8.86 -4.22 2.44
CA ARG A 60 -8.64 -4.75 3.80
C ARG A 60 -8.81 -3.68 4.87
N ASP A 61 -7.85 -2.78 4.81
CA ASP A 61 -7.60 -1.78 5.83
C ASP A 61 -8.55 -0.59 5.77
N LYS A 62 -9.03 -0.25 4.57
CA LYS A 62 -9.78 0.99 4.33
C LYS A 62 -11.30 0.83 4.38
N PHE A 63 -11.83 -0.35 4.06
CA PHE A 63 -13.29 -0.54 3.86
C PHE A 63 -13.95 -1.65 4.71
N GLU A 64 -13.20 -2.59 5.28
CA GLU A 64 -13.80 -3.67 6.10
C GLU A 64 -14.02 -3.30 7.57
N SER A 65 -13.22 -2.35 8.08
CA SER A 65 -13.33 -1.84 9.44
C SER A 65 -13.82 -0.40 9.43
N PRO A 66 -14.52 0.07 10.49
CA PRO A 66 -14.94 1.47 10.60
C PRO A 66 -13.79 2.43 10.31
N ASN A 67 -14.00 3.34 9.36
CA ASN A 67 -12.97 4.27 8.93
C ASN A 67 -13.59 5.65 8.66
N SER A 68 -13.23 6.63 9.50
CA SER A 68 -13.80 7.98 9.49
C SER A 68 -13.39 8.81 8.27
N TYR A 69 -12.33 8.43 7.57
CA TYR A 69 -11.87 9.12 6.37
C TYR A 69 -12.31 8.40 5.09
N TYR A 70 -11.98 7.12 4.96
CA TYR A 70 -12.18 6.40 3.70
C TYR A 70 -13.65 6.09 3.41
N HIS A 71 -14.50 5.84 4.41
CA HIS A 71 -15.92 5.60 4.14
C HIS A 71 -16.62 6.87 3.62
N PRO A 72 -16.47 8.06 4.24
CA PRO A 72 -17.08 9.26 3.69
C PRO A 72 -16.48 9.71 2.35
N VAL A 73 -15.14 9.67 2.21
CA VAL A 73 -14.44 10.22 1.04
C VAL A 73 -14.51 9.29 -0.16
N PHE A 74 -14.28 7.99 0.01
CA PHE A 74 -14.26 7.01 -1.08
C PHE A 74 -15.51 6.13 -1.09
N GLY A 75 -15.93 5.64 0.08
CA GLY A 75 -17.01 4.67 0.18
C GLY A 75 -18.35 5.20 -0.32
N ARG A 76 -18.73 6.44 0.06
CA ARG A 76 -19.98 7.06 -0.40
C ARG A 76 -20.00 7.22 -1.93
N PRO A 77 -18.98 7.81 -2.60
CA PRO A 77 -18.97 7.90 -4.06
C PRO A 77 -18.93 6.54 -4.77
N ILE A 78 -18.20 5.55 -4.22
CA ILE A 78 -18.15 4.18 -4.78
C ILE A 78 -19.56 3.57 -4.75
N ILE A 79 -20.19 3.54 -3.57
CA ILE A 79 -21.54 2.96 -3.41
C ILE A 79 -22.54 3.70 -4.28
N SER A 80 -22.52 5.04 -4.27
CA SER A 80 -23.45 5.85 -5.05
C SER A 80 -23.35 5.62 -6.56
N ARG A 81 -22.18 5.25 -7.08
CA ARG A 81 -21.95 5.09 -8.52
C ARG A 81 -22.15 3.66 -9.00
N TYR A 82 -21.74 2.67 -8.22
CA TYR A 82 -21.65 1.28 -8.68
C TYR A 82 -22.72 0.36 -8.08
N ARG A 83 -23.48 0.81 -7.07
CA ARG A 83 -24.54 0.02 -6.44
C ARG A 83 -25.93 0.50 -6.88
N ALA A 84 -26.62 -0.30 -7.68
CA ALA A 84 -27.95 0.04 -8.20
C ALA A 84 -29.01 0.23 -7.09
N ASN A 85 -29.02 -0.63 -6.07
CA ASN A 85 -30.02 -0.62 -5.00
C ASN A 85 -29.37 -0.34 -3.63
N ALA A 86 -28.66 0.78 -3.53
CA ALA A 86 -27.99 1.15 -2.28
C ALA A 86 -29.00 1.59 -1.21
N SER A 87 -28.85 1.07 0.01
CA SER A 87 -29.65 1.54 1.15
C SER A 87 -29.27 2.99 1.51
N LEU A 88 -30.22 3.74 2.05
CA LEU A 88 -29.97 5.11 2.53
C LEU A 88 -28.84 5.16 3.56
N SER A 89 -28.73 4.12 4.42
CA SER A 89 -27.63 3.99 5.37
C SER A 89 -26.27 3.86 4.68
N ALA A 90 -26.17 3.02 3.64
CA ALA A 90 -24.94 2.85 2.88
C ALA A 90 -24.53 4.14 2.13
N LEU A 91 -25.50 4.86 1.54
CA LEU A 91 -25.25 6.13 0.86
C LEU A 91 -24.83 7.25 1.83
N ARG A 92 -25.36 7.24 3.04
CA ARG A 92 -25.02 8.21 4.09
C ARG A 92 -23.65 7.95 4.71
N THR A 93 -23.36 6.69 5.02
CA THR A 93 -22.16 6.31 5.78
C THR A 93 -20.96 6.00 4.89
N GLY A 94 -21.19 5.48 3.69
CA GLY A 94 -20.14 4.93 2.82
C GLY A 94 -19.60 3.58 3.29
N ALA A 95 -20.21 2.97 4.31
CA ALA A 95 -19.77 1.69 4.85
C ALA A 95 -20.28 0.52 3.99
N GLY A 96 -19.53 -0.59 4.03
CA GLY A 96 -19.90 -1.83 3.35
C GLY A 96 -19.68 -1.78 1.84
N VAL A 97 -18.67 -1.05 1.37
CA VAL A 97 -18.17 -1.19 -0.01
C VAL A 97 -17.74 -2.64 -0.21
N THR A 98 -18.18 -3.25 -1.31
CA THR A 98 -17.74 -4.61 -1.70
C THR A 98 -16.43 -4.53 -2.48
N PHE A 99 -15.67 -5.63 -2.47
CA PHE A 99 -14.41 -5.68 -3.22
C PHE A 99 -14.64 -5.47 -4.72
N ARG A 100 -15.72 -6.05 -5.28
CA ARG A 100 -16.07 -5.87 -6.68
C ARG A 100 -16.38 -4.41 -7.04
N GLU A 101 -17.13 -3.69 -6.20
CA GLU A 101 -17.39 -2.24 -6.40
C GLU A 101 -16.09 -1.43 -6.31
N PHE A 102 -15.17 -1.81 -5.41
CA PHE A 102 -13.86 -1.18 -5.32
C PHE A 102 -13.01 -1.42 -6.58
N VAL A 103 -13.05 -2.61 -7.17
CA VAL A 103 -12.37 -2.90 -8.45
C VAL A 103 -13.02 -2.15 -9.61
N GLN A 104 -14.35 -2.07 -9.66
CA GLN A 104 -15.06 -1.24 -10.65
C GLN A 104 -14.62 0.23 -10.54
N TYR A 105 -14.50 0.75 -9.32
CA TYR A 105 -13.96 2.08 -9.05
C TYR A 105 -12.53 2.23 -9.57
N LEU A 106 -11.65 1.27 -9.28
CA LEU A 106 -10.25 1.30 -9.70
C LEU A 106 -10.09 1.30 -11.23
N LEU A 107 -10.99 0.60 -11.94
CA LEU A 107 -10.94 0.43 -13.39
C LEU A 107 -11.74 1.49 -14.16
N ASP A 108 -12.48 2.37 -13.48
CA ASP A 108 -13.20 3.47 -14.12
C ASP A 108 -12.26 4.65 -14.40
N VAL A 109 -12.10 5.01 -15.67
CA VAL A 109 -11.31 6.20 -16.08
C VAL A 109 -11.97 7.52 -15.64
N ARG A 110 -13.27 7.50 -15.35
CA ARG A 110 -14.06 8.62 -14.81
C ARG A 110 -14.42 8.38 -13.33
N ARG A 111 -13.54 7.71 -12.58
CA ARG A 111 -13.74 7.43 -11.15
C ARG A 111 -14.03 8.73 -10.37
N PRO A 112 -14.96 8.71 -9.39
CA PRO A 112 -15.51 9.93 -8.82
C PRO A 112 -14.59 10.71 -7.85
N VAL A 113 -13.49 10.13 -7.37
CA VAL A 113 -12.60 10.79 -6.39
C VAL A 113 -11.18 10.90 -6.92
N GLY A 114 -10.53 9.77 -7.22
CA GLY A 114 -9.16 9.75 -7.75
C GLY A 114 -8.35 8.56 -7.26
N MET A 115 -7.04 8.64 -7.45
CA MET A 115 -6.13 7.62 -6.93
C MET A 115 -5.72 7.93 -5.50
N ASP A 116 -5.51 6.88 -4.72
CA ASP A 116 -4.94 6.96 -3.38
C ASP A 116 -3.61 6.19 -3.37
N ILE A 117 -2.68 6.64 -2.53
CA ILE A 117 -1.34 6.06 -2.39
C ILE A 117 -1.34 4.55 -2.11
N HIS A 118 -2.42 3.99 -1.54
CA HIS A 118 -2.52 2.58 -1.20
C HIS A 118 -2.85 1.68 -2.40
N TRP A 119 -3.41 2.22 -3.50
CA TRP A 119 -3.73 1.46 -4.71
C TRP A 119 -3.17 2.07 -6.02
N THR A 120 -2.45 3.20 -5.98
CA THR A 120 -1.62 3.66 -7.11
C THR A 120 -0.54 2.63 -7.45
N PRO A 121 -0.32 2.23 -8.71
CA PRO A 121 0.79 1.35 -9.07
C PRO A 121 2.13 1.89 -8.53
N VAL A 122 2.97 1.02 -7.99
CA VAL A 122 4.24 1.41 -7.37
C VAL A 122 5.22 1.97 -8.41
N SER A 123 5.19 1.44 -9.63
CA SER A 123 5.93 1.99 -10.78
C SER A 123 5.62 3.46 -11.03
N GLN A 124 4.37 3.87 -10.82
CA GLN A 124 3.95 5.28 -10.91
C GLN A 124 4.29 6.06 -9.64
N LEU A 125 3.96 5.51 -8.47
CA LEU A 125 4.10 6.19 -7.17
C LEU A 125 5.57 6.48 -6.82
N CYS A 126 6.47 5.56 -7.15
CA CYS A 126 7.87 5.58 -6.74
C CYS A 126 8.84 5.86 -7.89
N SER A 127 8.37 5.83 -9.15
CA SER A 127 9.17 6.22 -10.33
C SER A 127 10.58 5.58 -10.38
N PRO A 128 10.73 4.25 -10.26
CA PRO A 128 12.05 3.59 -10.29
C PRO A 128 12.77 3.70 -11.63
N CYS A 129 12.12 4.19 -12.69
CA CYS A 129 12.78 4.57 -13.94
C CYS A 129 13.54 5.91 -13.83
N LEU A 130 13.16 6.78 -12.90
CA LEU A 130 13.79 8.08 -12.66
C LEU A 130 14.71 8.06 -11.44
N LEU A 131 14.42 7.20 -10.46
CA LEU A 131 15.17 7.07 -9.23
C LEU A 131 15.89 5.72 -9.20
N HIS A 132 17.22 5.77 -9.07
CA HIS A 132 18.00 4.57 -8.81
C HIS A 132 17.84 4.16 -7.34
N TYR A 133 17.17 3.05 -7.08
CA TYR A 133 17.05 2.51 -5.72
C TYR A 133 18.24 1.59 -5.43
N ASP A 134 18.90 1.81 -4.29
CA ASP A 134 20.02 1.01 -3.83
C ASP A 134 19.55 -0.33 -3.23
N PHE A 135 18.29 -0.39 -2.79
CA PHE A 135 17.65 -1.60 -2.28
C PHE A 135 16.16 -1.64 -2.63
N ILE A 136 15.70 -2.77 -3.15
CA ILE A 136 14.28 -3.05 -3.39
C ILE A 136 13.90 -4.32 -2.63
N GLY A 137 13.25 -4.15 -1.48
CA GLY A 137 12.77 -5.24 -0.64
C GLY A 137 11.36 -5.70 -0.99
N LYS A 138 11.01 -6.92 -0.53
CA LYS A 138 9.73 -7.57 -0.76
C LYS A 138 8.91 -7.68 0.52
N PHE A 139 7.63 -7.33 0.46
CA PHE A 139 6.72 -7.45 1.60
C PHE A 139 6.44 -8.91 1.98
N GLU A 140 6.57 -9.83 1.03
CA GLU A 140 6.39 -11.26 1.24
C GLU A 140 7.42 -11.83 2.24
N SER A 141 8.59 -11.20 2.35
CA SER A 141 9.69 -11.49 3.28
C SER A 141 10.10 -10.26 4.09
N LEU A 142 9.11 -9.42 4.46
CA LEU A 142 9.35 -8.06 4.99
C LEU A 142 10.32 -8.04 6.18
N LYS A 143 10.18 -8.98 7.12
CA LYS A 143 11.02 -9.03 8.32
C LYS A 143 12.47 -9.34 7.96
N GLU A 144 12.70 -10.32 7.09
CA GLU A 144 14.01 -10.74 6.64
C GLU A 144 14.69 -9.63 5.82
N GLU A 145 13.96 -9.05 4.86
CA GLU A 145 14.41 -7.96 3.97
C GLU A 145 14.75 -6.70 4.76
N ALA A 146 13.89 -6.28 5.69
CA ALA A 146 14.13 -5.11 6.53
C ALA A 146 15.31 -5.32 7.48
N ASN A 147 15.44 -6.50 8.08
CA ASN A 147 16.61 -6.81 8.92
C ASN A 147 17.90 -6.89 8.11
N PHE A 148 17.86 -7.39 6.87
CA PHE A 148 19.00 -7.35 5.96
C PHE A 148 19.41 -5.91 5.66
N LEU A 149 18.45 -5.06 5.27
CA LEU A 149 18.70 -3.65 5.00
C LEU A 149 19.33 -2.94 6.21
N LEU A 150 18.79 -3.13 7.42
CA LEU A 150 19.34 -2.56 8.65
C LEU A 150 20.82 -2.92 8.85
N ARG A 151 21.19 -4.19 8.64
CA ARG A 151 22.59 -4.62 8.70
C ARG A 151 23.44 -3.97 7.60
N SER A 152 22.94 -3.92 6.38
CA SER A 152 23.66 -3.37 5.22
C SER A 152 23.96 -1.87 5.34
N ILE A 153 23.14 -1.11 6.07
CA ILE A 153 23.38 0.32 6.33
C ILE A 153 24.17 0.58 7.62
N GLY A 154 24.66 -0.47 8.29
CA GLY A 154 25.40 -0.34 9.54
C GLY A 154 24.55 0.09 10.74
N ALA A 155 23.24 -0.21 10.74
CA ALA A 155 22.40 0.05 11.90
C ALA A 155 22.87 -0.76 13.12
N PRO A 156 22.61 -0.30 14.36
CA PRO A 156 22.96 -1.03 15.57
C PRO A 156 22.47 -2.48 15.54
N SER A 157 23.30 -3.43 15.98
CA SER A 157 23.00 -4.86 15.91
C SER A 157 21.80 -5.29 16.76
N ASN A 158 21.43 -4.49 17.77
CA ASN A 158 20.25 -4.70 18.60
C ASN A 158 18.96 -4.09 18.03
N LEU A 159 19.04 -3.39 16.89
CA LEU A 159 17.87 -2.87 16.19
C LEU A 159 17.37 -3.89 15.17
N THR A 160 16.12 -4.30 15.32
CA THR A 160 15.45 -5.23 14.41
C THR A 160 14.10 -4.68 13.94
N PHE A 161 13.64 -5.18 12.80
CA PHE A 161 12.32 -4.86 12.29
C PHE A 161 11.23 -5.41 13.23
N PRO A 162 10.25 -4.59 13.66
CA PRO A 162 9.19 -5.03 14.55
C PRO A 162 8.25 -6.03 13.87
N ASP A 163 7.84 -7.07 14.59
CA ASP A 163 6.95 -8.13 14.05
C ASP A 163 5.46 -7.88 14.31
N PHE A 164 5.13 -6.82 15.07
CA PHE A 164 3.75 -6.54 15.43
C PHE A 164 2.96 -5.90 14.26
N LYS A 165 1.64 -6.05 14.33
CA LYS A 165 0.69 -5.36 13.47
C LYS A 165 0.03 -4.28 14.30
N ASP A 166 0.18 -3.03 13.91
CA ASP A 166 -0.35 -1.87 14.63
C ASP A 166 -1.85 -1.71 14.39
N ARG A 167 -2.25 -1.64 13.12
CA ARG A 167 -3.62 -1.38 12.70
C ARG A 167 -4.37 -2.70 12.50
N ASN A 168 -5.55 -2.82 13.12
CA ASN A 168 -6.34 -4.05 13.14
C ASN A 168 -5.49 -5.27 13.59
N PRO A 169 -4.93 -5.26 14.82
CA PRO A 169 -3.93 -6.22 15.29
C PRO A 169 -4.44 -7.67 15.32
N LYS A 170 -5.76 -7.84 15.51
CA LYS A 170 -6.42 -9.16 15.52
C LYS A 170 -6.71 -9.71 14.13
N ALA A 171 -6.62 -8.89 13.08
CA ALA A 171 -6.92 -9.33 11.72
C ALA A 171 -5.69 -9.99 11.09
N GLU A 172 -5.90 -11.14 10.45
CA GLU A 172 -4.87 -11.85 9.70
C GLU A 172 -4.22 -10.93 8.65
N ARG A 173 -2.88 -10.98 8.54
CA ARG A 173 -2.16 -10.27 7.48
C ARG A 173 -2.65 -10.77 6.13
N THR A 174 -2.86 -9.86 5.18
CA THR A 174 -3.19 -10.27 3.81
C THR A 174 -2.09 -11.20 3.31
N SER A 175 -2.50 -12.30 2.68
CA SER A 175 -1.64 -13.34 2.12
C SER A 175 -2.14 -13.72 0.74
N TYR A 176 -1.38 -14.53 0.03
CA TYR A 176 -1.79 -15.11 -1.26
C TYR A 176 -3.16 -15.77 -1.17
N THR A 177 -3.40 -16.64 -0.18
CA THR A 177 -4.68 -17.36 -0.02
C THR A 177 -5.86 -16.42 0.22
N ILE A 178 -5.67 -15.37 1.03
CA ILE A 178 -6.72 -14.36 1.23
C ILE A 178 -6.98 -13.64 -0.09
N THR A 179 -5.93 -13.23 -0.78
CA THR A 179 -6.02 -12.52 -2.07
C THR A 179 -6.78 -13.32 -3.11
N GLN A 180 -6.53 -14.62 -3.22
CA GLN A 180 -7.30 -15.49 -4.11
C GLN A 180 -8.80 -15.43 -3.84
N ARG A 181 -9.24 -15.51 -2.57
CA ARG A 181 -10.67 -15.43 -2.20
C ARG A 181 -11.34 -14.12 -2.58
N TYR A 182 -10.61 -13.01 -2.61
CA TYR A 182 -11.16 -11.73 -3.09
C TYR A 182 -11.32 -11.72 -4.61
N PHE A 183 -10.32 -12.21 -5.34
CA PHE A 183 -10.34 -12.24 -6.80
C PHE A 183 -11.23 -13.34 -7.39
N GLU A 184 -11.60 -14.36 -6.60
CA GLU A 184 -12.68 -15.32 -6.93
C GLU A 184 -14.06 -14.64 -7.07
N GLN A 185 -14.27 -13.48 -6.42
CA GLN A 185 -15.52 -12.71 -6.54
C GLN A 185 -15.64 -11.96 -7.88
N LEU A 186 -14.55 -11.89 -8.64
CA LEU A 186 -14.48 -11.19 -9.92
C LEU A 186 -14.64 -12.19 -11.07
N ASN A 187 -15.15 -11.73 -12.21
CA ASN A 187 -15.09 -12.52 -13.45
C ASN A 187 -13.70 -12.40 -14.13
N THR A 188 -13.43 -13.26 -15.11
CA THR A 188 -12.15 -13.27 -15.83
C THR A 188 -11.80 -11.93 -16.46
N THR A 189 -12.78 -11.21 -17.03
CA THR A 189 -12.56 -9.88 -17.63
C THR A 189 -12.17 -8.84 -16.58
N GLU A 190 -12.83 -8.84 -15.42
CA GLU A 190 -12.48 -7.97 -14.29
C GLU A 190 -11.08 -8.28 -13.76
N ARG A 191 -10.71 -9.56 -13.65
CA ARG A 191 -9.35 -9.99 -13.26
C ARG A 191 -8.30 -9.57 -14.28
N GLN A 192 -8.54 -9.78 -15.58
CA GLN A 192 -7.62 -9.36 -16.63
C GLN A 192 -7.39 -7.85 -16.59
N ARG A 193 -8.46 -7.05 -16.52
CA ARG A 193 -8.32 -5.60 -16.48
C ARG A 193 -7.61 -5.10 -15.22
N ALA A 194 -7.82 -5.76 -14.08
CA ALA A 194 -7.05 -5.48 -12.87
C ALA A 194 -5.57 -5.84 -13.03
N TYR A 195 -5.26 -6.94 -13.72
CA TYR A 195 -3.89 -7.33 -14.04
C TYR A 195 -3.23 -6.32 -14.97
N ASP A 196 -3.90 -5.94 -16.06
CA ASP A 196 -3.43 -4.93 -17.01
C ASP A 196 -3.14 -3.60 -16.31
N PHE A 197 -4.00 -3.20 -15.37
CA PHE A 197 -3.83 -2.00 -14.56
C PHE A 197 -2.52 -2.00 -13.75
N TYR A 198 -2.10 -3.17 -13.26
CA TYR A 198 -0.86 -3.35 -12.49
C TYR A 198 0.27 -4.01 -13.29
N TYR A 199 0.12 -4.20 -14.59
CA TYR A 199 1.03 -5.00 -15.42
C TYR A 199 2.49 -4.53 -15.31
N MET A 200 2.68 -3.21 -15.31
CA MET A 200 4.02 -2.62 -15.16
C MET A 200 4.66 -2.96 -13.81
N ASP A 201 3.91 -3.04 -12.72
CA ASP A 201 4.45 -3.45 -11.42
C ASP A 201 4.86 -4.93 -11.43
N TYR A 202 4.05 -5.80 -12.05
CA TYR A 202 4.40 -7.21 -12.22
C TYR A 202 5.71 -7.37 -12.98
N LEU A 203 5.81 -6.70 -14.13
CA LEU A 203 6.99 -6.76 -15.00
C LEU A 203 8.23 -6.18 -14.30
N MET A 204 8.12 -4.96 -13.79
CA MET A 204 9.23 -4.19 -13.24
C MET A 204 9.82 -4.82 -11.98
N PHE A 205 8.97 -5.39 -11.14
CA PHE A 205 9.39 -6.02 -9.89
C PHE A 205 9.47 -7.54 -9.98
N LYS A 206 9.41 -8.11 -11.19
CA LYS A 206 9.55 -9.55 -11.47
C LYS A 206 8.61 -10.44 -10.65
N TYR A 207 7.37 -9.98 -10.45
CA TYR A 207 6.36 -10.82 -9.82
C TYR A 207 5.81 -11.83 -10.84
N PRO A 208 5.57 -13.09 -10.44
CA PRO A 208 4.91 -14.05 -11.29
C PRO A 208 3.46 -13.60 -11.54
N LYS A 209 2.93 -14.01 -12.69
CA LYS A 209 1.52 -13.84 -13.03
C LYS A 209 0.65 -14.53 -11.95
N PRO A 210 -0.35 -13.84 -11.37
CA PRO A 210 -1.04 -14.32 -10.18
C PRO A 210 -2.09 -15.41 -10.47
N TYR A 211 -2.59 -15.48 -11.71
CA TYR A 211 -3.56 -16.50 -12.13
C TYR A 211 -3.25 -17.04 -13.53
N LYS A 212 -3.61 -18.30 -13.78
CA LYS A 212 -3.37 -18.98 -15.06
C LYS A 212 -4.22 -18.43 -16.20
N ASP A 213 -5.41 -17.93 -15.89
CA ASP A 213 -6.44 -17.47 -16.82
C ASP A 213 -6.28 -16.02 -17.31
N LEU A 214 -5.23 -15.31 -16.86
CA LEU A 214 -4.89 -13.99 -17.42
C LEU A 214 -4.15 -14.18 -18.75
N TYR A 215 -3.89 -13.11 -19.50
CA TYR A 215 -3.19 -13.12 -20.79
C TYR A 215 -2.13 -12.03 -20.80
#